data_AF-A0A016T9R5-F1
#
_entry.id   AF-A0A016T9R5-F1
#
_cell.length_a   1.000
_cell.length_b   1.000
_cell.length_c   1.000
_cell.angle_alpha   90.00
_cell.angle_beta   90.00
_cell.angle_gamma   90.00
#
_symmetry.space_group_name_H-M   'P 1'
#
loop_
_entity.id
_entity.type
_entity.pdbx_description
1 polymer ?
#
loop_
_entity_poly.entity_id
_entity_poly.type
_entity_poly.pdbx_seq_one_letter_code
_entity_poly.pdbx_strand_id
1 'polypeptide(L)'
;MFLCLCLTSTATFYASDGRLVSWNCLTQDEQCDPWERKYLEEMQTVAVFMSLAIIAEVACLTWNFITFCACCWKGYIIHPLIALSFLAALFQIIAVIVYALTYKGNIEYEPYHKYDYGFSFWLAVVALQLAGIDVIVAILTVCLGEEGL
;
A
#
# COMPACT_ATOMS: atom_id res chain seq x y z
N MET A 1 -0.80 -3.06 -11.22
CA MET A 1 -2.06 -3.00 -10.44
C MET A 1 -2.44 -4.31 -9.75
N PHE A 2 -2.79 -5.41 -10.44
CA PHE A 2 -3.24 -6.65 -9.76
C PHE A 2 -2.18 -7.25 -8.83
N LEU A 3 -0.92 -7.32 -9.29
CA LEU A 3 0.19 -7.78 -8.48
C LEU A 3 0.42 -6.86 -7.26
N CYS A 4 0.33 -5.54 -7.46
CA CYS A 4 0.43 -4.56 -6.38
C CYS A 4 -0.64 -4.81 -5.32
N LEU A 5 -1.91 -4.96 -5.73
CA LEU A 5 -3.00 -5.34 -4.85
C LEU A 5 -2.74 -6.62 -4.06
N CYS A 6 -2.27 -7.69 -4.71
CA CYS A 6 -1.93 -8.93 -4.02
C CYS A 6 -0.82 -8.73 -2.97
N LEU A 7 0.21 -7.96 -3.29
CA LEU A 7 1.32 -7.67 -2.37
C LEU A 7 0.91 -6.74 -1.22
N THR A 8 0.12 -5.70 -1.49
CA THR A 8 -0.45 -4.81 -0.47
C THR A 8 -1.35 -5.61 0.47
N SER A 9 -2.26 -6.41 -0.08
CA SER A 9 -3.20 -7.25 0.68
C SER A 9 -2.46 -8.27 1.55
N THR A 10 -1.43 -8.92 1.01
CA THR A 10 -0.63 -9.88 1.79
C THR A 10 0.19 -9.16 2.86
N ALA A 11 0.82 -8.02 2.55
CA ALA A 11 1.51 -7.21 3.55
C ALA A 11 0.59 -6.76 4.69
N THR A 12 -0.68 -6.44 4.40
CA THR A 12 -1.69 -5.99 5.37
C THR A 12 -2.33 -7.12 6.16
N PHE A 13 -2.68 -8.24 5.54
CA PHE A 13 -3.53 -9.28 6.15
C PHE A 13 -2.83 -10.63 6.34
N TYR A 14 -1.78 -10.94 5.57
CA TYR A 14 -1.19 -12.28 5.52
C TYR A 14 0.32 -12.25 5.69
N ALA A 15 0.78 -12.43 6.92
CA ALA A 15 2.15 -12.85 7.17
C ALA A 15 2.21 -13.74 8.41
N SER A 16 2.59 -15.00 8.16
CA SER A 16 2.71 -16.06 9.16
C SER A 16 3.71 -15.71 10.27
N ASP A 17 4.76 -14.94 9.99
CA ASP A 17 5.89 -14.76 10.94
C ASP A 17 6.44 -13.33 11.03
N GLY A 18 5.77 -12.31 10.47
CA GLY A 18 6.31 -10.95 10.46
C GLY A 18 5.34 -9.88 9.96
N ARG A 19 4.13 -9.85 10.55
CA ARG A 19 3.04 -8.95 10.18
C ARG A 19 3.49 -7.49 10.28
N LEU A 20 3.09 -6.68 9.30
CA LEU A 20 3.28 -5.23 9.31
C LEU A 20 2.39 -4.57 10.38
N VAL A 21 1.22 -5.17 10.63
CA VAL A 21 0.22 -4.73 11.60
C VAL A 21 -0.47 -5.94 12.23
N SER A 22 -0.57 -5.98 13.55
CA SER A 22 -1.34 -7.00 14.28
C SER A 22 -2.79 -6.56 14.45
N TRP A 23 -3.69 -7.10 13.63
CA TRP A 23 -5.13 -6.82 13.71
C TRP A 23 -5.75 -7.26 15.05
N ASN A 24 -5.24 -8.32 15.67
CA ASN A 24 -5.73 -8.75 16.98
C ASN A 24 -5.39 -7.71 18.06
N CYS A 25 -4.19 -7.13 18.02
CA CYS A 25 -3.80 -6.05 18.92
C CYS A 25 -4.66 -4.79 18.68
N LEU A 26 -4.91 -4.42 17.42
CA LEU A 26 -5.77 -3.28 17.06
C LEU A 26 -7.23 -3.39 17.55
N THR A 27 -7.73 -4.61 17.67
CA THR A 27 -9.14 -4.87 18.01
C THR A 27 -9.31 -5.26 19.48
N GLN A 28 -8.26 -5.81 20.09
CA GLN A 28 -8.28 -6.35 21.45
C GLN A 28 -6.96 -6.02 22.18
N ASP A 29 -6.95 -4.87 22.86
CA ASP A 29 -5.79 -4.28 23.54
C ASP A 29 -5.11 -5.22 24.57
N GLU A 30 -5.84 -6.20 25.12
CA GLU A 30 -5.33 -7.14 26.12
C GLU A 30 -4.29 -8.13 25.57
N GLN A 31 -4.29 -8.41 24.27
CA GLN A 31 -3.35 -9.34 23.63
C GLN A 31 -2.12 -8.66 23.01
N CYS A 32 -2.00 -7.34 23.12
CA CYS A 32 -0.87 -6.60 22.57
C CYS A 32 0.40 -6.81 23.40
N ASP A 33 1.50 -7.07 22.71
CA ASP A 33 2.83 -6.98 23.31
C ASP A 33 3.12 -5.55 23.81
N PRO A 34 4.02 -5.37 24.80
CA PRO A 34 4.33 -4.05 25.37
C PRO A 34 4.81 -3.03 24.33
N TRP A 35 5.47 -3.52 23.28
CA TRP A 35 5.98 -2.68 22.19
C TRP A 35 4.84 -2.20 21.27
N GLU A 36 3.91 -3.07 20.88
CA GLU A 36 2.77 -2.72 20.03
C GLU A 36 1.87 -1.70 20.73
N ARG A 37 1.67 -1.87 22.03
CA ARG A 37 0.85 -0.98 22.85
C ARG A 37 1.41 0.44 22.94
N LYS A 38 2.74 0.59 22.88
CA LYS A 38 3.41 1.89 22.91
C LYS A 38 3.26 2.65 21.59
N TYR A 39 3.12 1.94 20.47
CA TYR A 39 3.03 2.52 19.12
C TYR A 39 1.69 2.22 18.44
N LEU A 40 0.64 2.04 19.24
CA LEU A 40 -0.67 1.63 18.76
C LEU A 40 -1.27 2.66 17.79
N GLU A 41 -1.05 3.95 18.05
CA GLU A 41 -1.54 5.05 17.21
C GLU A 41 -0.83 5.09 15.84
N GLU A 42 0.49 4.89 15.80
CA GLU A 42 1.24 4.81 14.54
C GLU A 42 0.86 3.56 13.74
N MET A 43 0.71 2.42 14.42
CA MET A 43 0.23 1.16 13.83
C MET A 43 -1.17 1.31 13.24
N GLN A 44 -2.09 1.98 13.95
CA GLN A 44 -3.43 2.32 13.45
C GLN A 44 -3.36 3.18 12.19
N THR A 45 -2.48 4.19 12.21
CA THR A 45 -2.29 5.08 11.06
C THR A 45 -1.85 4.27 9.83
N VAL A 46 -0.83 3.41 9.99
CA VAL A 46 -0.36 2.52 8.92
C VAL A 46 -1.48 1.60 8.42
N ALA A 47 -2.27 1.01 9.31
CA ALA A 47 -3.39 0.15 8.95
C ALA A 47 -4.46 0.87 8.10
N VAL A 48 -4.83 2.10 8.50
CA VAL A 48 -5.81 2.91 7.78
C VAL A 48 -5.29 3.27 6.39
N PHE A 49 -4.05 3.75 6.27
CA PHE A 49 -3.47 4.10 4.97
C PHE A 49 -3.32 2.89 4.03
N MET A 50 -2.93 1.73 4.57
CA MET A 50 -2.87 0.49 3.78
C MET A 50 -4.27 0.05 3.32
N SER A 51 -5.29 0.18 4.17
CA SER A 51 -6.68 -0.15 3.78
C SER A 51 -7.22 0.78 2.70
N LEU A 52 -6.93 2.10 2.80
CA LEU A 52 -7.29 3.08 1.78
C LEU A 52 -6.57 2.81 0.45
N ALA A 53 -5.30 2.40 0.50
CA ALA A 53 -4.55 2.01 -0.69
C ALA A 53 -5.20 0.81 -1.38
N ILE A 54 -5.60 -0.23 -0.64
CA ILE A 54 -6.29 -1.41 -1.20
C ILE A 54 -7.59 -1.00 -1.88
N ILE A 55 -8.40 -0.13 -1.26
CA ILE A 55 -9.65 0.36 -1.86
C ILE A 55 -9.38 1.09 -3.18
N ALA A 56 -8.36 1.96 -3.20
CA ALA A 56 -7.96 2.67 -4.41
C ALA A 56 -7.47 1.71 -5.51
N GLU A 57 -6.69 0.69 -5.17
CA GLU A 57 -6.22 -0.36 -6.09
C GLU A 57 -7.39 -1.19 -6.67
N VAL A 58 -8.38 -1.55 -5.85
CA VAL A 58 -9.61 -2.22 -6.31
C VAL A 58 -10.41 -1.33 -7.25
N ALA A 59 -10.55 -0.04 -6.92
CA ALA A 59 -11.22 0.92 -7.79
C ALA A 59 -10.49 1.05 -9.14
N CYS A 60 -9.16 1.11 -9.14
CA CYS A 60 -8.34 1.09 -10.36
C CYS A 60 -8.55 -0.18 -11.19
N LEU A 61 -8.55 -1.37 -10.56
CA LEU A 61 -8.80 -2.63 -11.26
C LEU A 61 -10.20 -2.69 -11.87
N THR A 62 -11.21 -2.25 -11.11
CA THR A 62 -12.59 -2.18 -11.57
C THR A 62 -12.70 -1.23 -12.75
N TRP A 63 -12.03 -0.08 -12.69
CA TRP A 63 -12.00 0.89 -13.79
C TRP A 63 -11.31 0.33 -15.03
N ASN A 64 -10.17 -0.36 -14.88
CA ASN A 64 -9.49 -1.05 -15.99
C ASN A 64 -10.36 -2.16 -16.62
N PHE A 65 -11.20 -2.84 -15.83
CA PHE A 65 -12.13 -3.82 -16.36
C PHE A 65 -13.26 -3.16 -17.14
N ILE A 66 -13.82 -2.07 -16.60
CA ILE A 66 -14.85 -1.29 -17.28
C ILE A 66 -14.31 -0.71 -18.59
N THR A 67 -13.08 -0.18 -18.64
CA THR A 67 -12.47 0.35 -19.86
C THR A 67 -12.29 -0.74 -20.92
N PHE A 68 -11.89 -1.95 -20.51
CA PHE A 68 -11.77 -3.10 -21.40
C PHE A 68 -13.12 -3.56 -21.95
N CYS A 69 -14.18 -3.53 -21.14
CA CYS A 69 -15.54 -3.87 -21.59
C CYS A 69 -16.21 -2.74 -22.39
N ALA A 70 -15.85 -1.48 -22.15
CA ALA A 70 -16.43 -0.30 -22.77
C ALA A 70 -15.75 0.12 -24.08
N CYS A 71 -15.02 -0.79 -24.76
CA CYS A 71 -14.40 -0.59 -26.08
C CYS A 71 -15.34 -0.12 -27.21
N CYS A 72 -16.58 0.26 -26.92
CA CYS A 72 -17.52 0.84 -27.87
C CYS A 72 -17.83 2.34 -27.66
N TRP A 73 -17.53 3.00 -26.52
CA TRP A 73 -17.83 4.44 -26.34
C TRP A 73 -16.63 5.26 -25.80
N LYS A 74 -16.16 6.17 -26.66
CA LYS A 74 -14.94 7.00 -26.58
C LYS A 74 -15.16 8.26 -25.74
N GLY A 75 -14.14 8.71 -25.00
CA GLY A 75 -13.91 10.15 -24.76
C GLY A 75 -13.38 10.59 -23.39
N TYR A 76 -13.88 10.06 -22.27
CA TYR A 76 -13.66 10.68 -20.93
C TYR A 76 -13.06 9.75 -19.86
N ILE A 77 -12.61 8.55 -20.25
CA ILE A 77 -12.41 7.45 -19.30
C ILE A 77 -10.97 7.41 -18.73
N ILE A 78 -10.00 8.07 -19.35
CA ILE A 78 -8.56 7.87 -19.03
C ILE A 78 -8.08 8.75 -17.86
N HIS A 79 -8.69 9.92 -17.67
CA HIS A 79 -8.28 10.90 -16.64
C HIS A 79 -8.37 10.44 -15.17
N PRO A 80 -9.39 9.67 -14.72
CA PRO A 80 -9.49 9.25 -13.31
C PRO A 80 -8.45 8.17 -12.93
N LEU A 81 -7.91 7.42 -13.90
CA LEU A 81 -6.99 6.31 -13.65
C LEU A 81 -5.64 6.79 -13.09
N ILE A 82 -5.12 7.90 -13.62
CA ILE A 82 -3.89 8.54 -13.10
C ILE A 82 -4.09 9.01 -11.67
N ALA A 83 -5.18 9.73 -11.41
CA ALA A 83 -5.44 10.32 -10.09
C ALA A 83 -5.56 9.23 -9.01
N LEU A 84 -6.26 8.13 -9.31
CA LEU A 84 -6.41 7.00 -8.39
C LEU A 84 -5.11 6.24 -8.17
N SER A 85 -4.31 6.01 -9.22
CA SER A 85 -3.01 5.31 -9.10
C SER A 85 -1.99 6.13 -8.31
N PHE A 86 -1.97 7.45 -8.54
CA PHE A 86 -1.13 8.37 -7.78
C PHE A 86 -1.54 8.44 -6.30
N LEU A 87 -2.84 8.47 -6.02
CA LEU A 87 -3.36 8.48 -4.65
C LEU A 87 -3.04 7.18 -3.90
N ALA A 88 -3.16 6.02 -4.56
CA ALA A 88 -2.78 4.73 -4.00
C ALA A 88 -1.28 4.68 -3.64
N ALA A 89 -0.42 5.14 -4.55
CA ALA A 89 1.03 5.22 -4.31
C ALA A 89 1.35 6.17 -3.14
N LEU A 90 0.67 7.33 -3.04
CA LEU A 90 0.85 8.24 -1.91
C LEU A 90 0.50 7.59 -0.57
N PHE A 91 -0.63 6.88 -0.49
CA PHE A 91 -1.02 6.21 0.75
C PHE A 91 -0.04 5.12 1.15
N GLN A 92 0.48 4.34 0.19
CA GLN A 92 1.54 3.36 0.47
C GLN A 92 2.86 4.00 0.91
N ILE A 93 3.27 5.10 0.28
CA ILE A 93 4.49 5.85 0.68
C ILE A 93 4.37 6.32 2.13
N ILE A 94 3.23 6.92 2.49
CA ILE A 94 2.99 7.40 3.86
C ILE A 94 3.04 6.23 4.84
N ALA A 95 2.38 5.10 4.53
CA ALA A 95 2.38 3.91 5.37
C ALA A 95 3.80 3.36 5.61
N VAL A 96 4.61 3.24 4.55
CA VAL A 96 5.99 2.75 4.65
C VAL A 96 6.89 3.70 5.44
N ILE A 97 6.75 5.02 5.24
CA ILE A 97 7.55 6.03 5.95
C ILE A 97 7.23 6.03 7.45
N VAL A 98 5.95 6.07 7.81
CA VAL A 98 5.53 6.06 9.21
C VAL A 98 6.08 4.82 9.91
N TYR A 99 5.89 3.65 9.31
CA TYR A 99 6.43 2.39 9.85
C TYR A 99 7.96 2.43 10.00
N ALA A 100 8.68 2.90 8.99
CA ALA A 100 10.15 2.98 9.02
C ALA A 100 10.68 3.96 10.09
N LEU A 101 10.01 5.09 10.31
CA LEU A 101 10.39 6.06 11.34
C LEU A 101 10.11 5.53 12.75
N THR A 102 8.94 4.92 12.96
CA THR A 102 8.59 4.25 14.24
C THR A 102 9.59 3.16 14.58
N TYR A 103 10.06 2.41 13.59
CA TYR A 103 11.05 1.37 13.78
C TYR A 103 12.47 1.91 14.03
N LYS A 104 12.93 2.89 13.23
CA LYS A 104 14.27 3.50 13.37
C LYS A 104 14.46 4.24 14.70
N GLY A 105 13.43 4.90 15.21
CA GLY A 105 13.51 5.66 16.46
C GLY A 105 13.82 4.83 17.70
N ASN A 106 13.74 3.48 17.62
CA ASN A 106 13.86 2.60 18.77
C ASN A 106 15.07 1.66 18.75
N ILE A 107 15.81 1.60 17.64
CA ILE A 107 17.01 0.73 17.51
C ILE A 107 18.18 1.25 18.38
N GLU A 108 18.08 2.46 18.94
CA GLU A 108 19.14 3.10 19.72
C GLU A 108 19.23 2.58 21.17
N TYR A 109 18.24 1.81 21.66
CA TYR A 109 18.16 1.42 23.08
C TYR A 109 18.47 -0.06 23.41
N GLU A 110 18.61 -0.96 22.44
CA GLU A 110 18.94 -2.38 22.70
C GLU A 110 20.11 -2.89 21.84
N PRO A 111 21.33 -2.99 22.39
CA PRO A 111 22.53 -3.35 21.61
C PRO A 111 22.63 -4.83 21.21
N TYR A 112 21.66 -5.68 21.55
CA TYR A 112 21.76 -7.15 21.38
C TYR A 112 20.70 -7.81 20.50
N HIS A 113 19.68 -7.08 20.04
CA HIS A 113 18.73 -7.61 19.06
C HIS A 113 18.84 -6.85 17.75
N LYS A 114 19.50 -7.47 16.76
CA LYS A 114 19.33 -7.12 15.34
C LYS A 114 17.89 -7.48 14.97
N TYR A 115 16.96 -6.59 15.25
CA TYR A 115 15.62 -6.70 14.71
C TYR A 115 15.69 -6.30 13.24
N ASP A 116 15.85 -7.29 12.37
CA ASP A 116 15.69 -7.12 10.93
C ASP A 116 14.23 -6.76 10.62
N TYR A 117 14.01 -5.84 9.67
CA TYR A 117 12.65 -5.49 9.24
C TYR A 117 11.88 -6.76 8.87
N GLY A 118 10.66 -6.90 9.41
CA GLY A 118 9.79 -8.04 9.13
C GLY A 118 9.53 -8.24 7.63
N PHE A 119 9.31 -9.49 7.22
CA PHE A 119 9.09 -9.85 5.81
C PHE A 119 7.96 -9.03 5.15
N SER A 120 6.88 -8.71 5.88
CA SER A 120 5.80 -7.88 5.36
C SER A 120 6.23 -6.46 5.00
N PHE A 121 7.19 -5.88 5.74
CA PHE A 121 7.71 -4.55 5.40
C PHE A 121 8.38 -4.57 4.02
N TRP A 122 9.18 -5.60 3.73
CA TRP A 122 9.78 -5.79 2.41
C TRP A 122 8.73 -6.03 1.32
N LEU A 123 7.65 -6.76 1.62
CA LEU A 123 6.52 -6.89 0.69
C LEU A 123 5.88 -5.53 0.39
N ALA A 124 5.68 -4.68 1.40
CA ALA A 124 5.15 -3.33 1.22
C ALA A 124 6.12 -2.44 0.42
N VAL A 125 7.43 -2.56 0.62
CA VAL A 125 8.45 -1.87 -0.18
C VAL A 125 8.43 -2.32 -1.65
N VAL A 126 8.24 -3.60 -1.91
CA VAL A 126 8.10 -4.13 -3.28
C VAL A 126 6.78 -3.65 -3.90
N ALA A 127 5.68 -3.66 -3.14
CA ALA A 127 4.40 -3.10 -3.57
C ALA A 127 4.54 -1.62 -3.95
N LEU A 128 5.27 -0.84 -3.16
CA LEU A 128 5.56 0.57 -3.43
C LEU A 128 6.27 0.78 -4.78
N GLN A 129 7.28 -0.04 -5.09
CA GLN A 129 8.02 0.04 -6.35
C GLN A 129 7.12 -0.29 -7.53
N LEU A 130 6.27 -1.30 -7.39
CA LEU A 130 5.26 -1.66 -8.37
C LEU A 130 4.24 -0.55 -8.59
N ALA A 131 3.76 0.08 -7.51
CA ALA A 131 2.87 1.24 -7.59
C ALA A 131 3.53 2.42 -8.34
N GLY A 132 4.83 2.64 -8.15
CA GLY A 132 5.59 3.62 -8.92
C GLY A 132 5.64 3.32 -10.42
N ILE A 133 5.89 2.06 -10.79
CA ILE A 133 5.86 1.60 -12.19
C ILE A 133 4.45 1.80 -12.78
N ASP A 134 3.42 1.45 -12.00
CA ASP A 134 2.02 1.58 -12.37
C ASP A 134 1.62 3.04 -12.66
N VAL A 135 2.15 4.02 -11.90
CA VAL A 135 1.97 5.45 -12.18
C VAL A 135 2.62 5.85 -13.50
N ILE A 136 3.84 5.37 -13.78
CA ILE A 136 4.53 5.65 -15.06
C ILE A 136 3.72 5.10 -16.24
N VAL A 137 3.25 3.85 -16.14
CA VAL A 137 2.41 3.22 -17.16
C VAL A 137 1.11 4.01 -17.35
N ALA A 138 0.48 4.48 -16.27
CA ALA A 138 -0.72 5.31 -16.36
C ALA A 138 -0.47 6.64 -17.08
N ILE A 139 0.66 7.30 -16.81
CA ILE A 139 1.06 8.54 -17.50
C ILE A 139 1.28 8.29 -19.00
N LEU A 140 2.06 7.25 -19.35
CA LEU A 140 2.30 6.89 -20.75
C LEU A 140 1.00 6.55 -21.48
N THR A 141 0.07 5.88 -20.79
CA THR A 141 -1.24 5.52 -21.35
C THR A 141 -2.08 6.77 -21.65
N VAL A 142 -2.00 7.82 -20.82
CA VAL A 142 -2.68 9.09 -21.11
C VAL A 142 -2.02 9.83 -22.26
N CYS A 143 -0.68 9.95 -22.28
CA CYS A 143 0.02 10.62 -23.38
C CYS A 143 -0.26 9.94 -24.74
N LEU A 144 -0.24 8.60 -24.78
CA LEU A 144 -0.59 7.84 -25.98
C LEU A 144 -2.08 7.95 -26.34
N GLY A 145 -2.96 8.08 -25.34
CA GLY A 145 -4.38 8.32 -25.53
C GLY A 145 -4.72 9.71 -26.08
N GLU A 146 -3.88 10.71 -25.78
CA GLU A 146 -4.00 12.09 -26.31
C GLU A 146 -3.43 12.21 -27.73
N GLU A 147 -2.33 11.53 -28.05
CA GLU A 147 -1.70 11.61 -29.38
C GLU A 147 -2.26 10.62 -30.41
N GLY A 148 -3.02 9.60 -29.97
CA GLY A 148 -3.46 8.50 -30.81
C GLY A 148 -4.96 8.25 -30.76
N LEU A 149 -5.81 9.22 -31.14
CA LEU A 149 -7.21 8.99 -31.56
C LEU A 149 -7.84 10.14 -32.35
#